data_AF-A0A2T4WLB3-F1
#
_entry.id   AF-A0A2T4WLB3-F1
#
_cell.length_a   1.000
_cell.length_b   1.000
_cell.length_c   1.000
_cell.angle_alpha   90.00
_cell.angle_beta   90.00
_cell.angle_gamma   90.00
#
_symmetry.space_group_name_H-M   'P 1'
#
loop_
_entity.id
_entity.type
_entity.pdbx_description
1 polymer ?
#
loop_
_entity_poly.entity_id
_entity_poly.type
_entity_poly.pdbx_seq_one_letter_code
_entity_poly.pdbx_strand_id
1 'polypeptide(L)'
;MNKLSPRQEQIIGFVLGLLLPFLSLYLIFLVRPELLGVQKFNYEVVKQLNVGLLTFGMLLNAACFFLVLRFNKERMGNGILQSTVLLLLLMVIYKFLL
;
A
#
# COMPACT_ATOMS: atom_id res chain seq x y z
N MET A 1 -3.05 -30.19 -3.22
CA MET A 1 -3.34 -28.74 -3.17
C MET A 1 -3.78 -28.30 -4.55
N ASN A 2 -5.01 -27.78 -4.70
CA ASN A 2 -5.46 -27.22 -5.98
C ASN A 2 -4.57 -26.02 -6.35
N LYS A 3 -3.96 -26.04 -7.55
CA LYS A 3 -3.25 -24.88 -8.07
C LYS A 3 -4.27 -23.76 -8.33
N LEU A 4 -3.97 -22.54 -7.87
CA LEU A 4 -4.77 -21.36 -8.14
C LEU A 4 -4.79 -21.08 -9.65
N SER A 5 -5.93 -20.64 -10.17
CA SER A 5 -6.00 -20.17 -11.56
C SER A 5 -5.23 -18.85 -11.74
N PRO A 6 -4.71 -18.55 -12.94
CA PRO A 6 -4.00 -17.29 -13.19
C PRO A 6 -4.79 -16.03 -12.80
N ARG A 7 -6.12 -16.06 -13.00
CA ARG A 7 -7.01 -14.96 -12.63
C ARG A 7 -7.12 -14.81 -11.11
N GLN A 8 -7.20 -15.92 -10.38
CA GLN A 8 -7.21 -15.90 -8.91
C GLN A 8 -5.89 -15.37 -8.35
N GLU A 9 -4.75 -15.79 -8.89
CA GLU A 9 -3.44 -15.28 -8.46
C GLU A 9 -3.36 -13.75 -8.63
N GLN A 10 -3.83 -13.23 -9.76
CA GLN A 10 -3.85 -11.79 -10.02
C GLN A 10 -4.79 -11.04 -9.07
N ILE A 11 -6.00 -11.56 -8.83
CA ILE A 11 -6.95 -10.95 -7.88
C ILE A 11 -6.38 -10.94 -6.47
N ILE A 12 -5.76 -12.04 -6.03
CA ILE A 12 -5.10 -12.11 -4.72
C ILE A 12 -4.00 -11.05 -4.63
N GLY A 13 -3.16 -10.94 -5.67
CA GLY A 13 -2.12 -9.90 -5.73
C GLY A 13 -2.69 -8.49 -5.64
N PHE A 14 -3.78 -8.21 -6.34
CA PHE A 14 -4.45 -6.92 -6.30
C PHE A 14 -5.00 -6.60 -4.91
N VAL A 15 -5.69 -7.55 -4.27
CA VAL A 15 -6.20 -7.38 -2.90
C VAL A 15 -5.05 -7.19 -1.91
N LEU A 16 -3.98 -7.99 -2.02
CA LEU A 16 -2.80 -7.84 -1.16
C LEU A 16 -2.17 -6.44 -1.29
N GLY A 17 -2.01 -5.93 -2.52
CA GLY A 17 -1.45 -4.60 -2.74
C GLY A 17 -2.35 -3.45 -2.25
N LEU A 18 -3.67 -3.66 -2.17
CA LEU A 18 -4.58 -2.72 -1.50
C LEU A 18 -4.47 -2.77 0.03
N LEU A 19 -4.21 -3.94 0.61
CA LEU A 19 -4.17 -4.14 2.06
C LEU A 19 -2.84 -3.72 2.70
N LEU A 20 -1.74 -3.80 1.95
CA LEU A 20 -0.40 -3.50 2.45
C LEU A 20 -0.22 -2.08 3.01
N PRO A 21 -0.76 -1.00 2.41
CA PRO A 21 -0.74 0.31 3.04
C PRO A 21 -1.40 0.35 4.43
N PHE A 22 -2.49 -0.39 4.64
CA PHE A 22 -3.14 -0.47 5.96
C PHE A 22 -2.29 -1.22 6.97
N LEU A 23 -1.65 -2.32 6.55
CA LEU A 23 -0.66 -3.00 7.38
C LEU A 23 0.50 -2.07 7.75
N SER A 24 0.95 -1.27 6.78
CA SER A 24 2.03 -0.30 6.96
C SER A 24 1.66 0.78 7.98
N LEU A 25 0.45 1.32 7.88
CA LEU A 25 -0.10 2.26 8.85
C LEU A 25 -0.19 1.65 10.24
N TYR A 26 -0.72 0.42 10.35
CA TYR A 26 -0.80 -0.31 11.61
C TYR A 26 0.58 -0.48 12.26
N LEU A 27 1.58 -0.93 11.49
CA LEU A 27 2.95 -1.10 11.98
C LEU A 27 3.58 0.22 12.41
N ILE A 28 3.38 1.30 11.64
CA ILE A 28 3.90 2.61 12.02
C ILE A 28 3.26 3.10 13.31
N PHE A 29 1.94 2.99 13.47
CA PHE A 29 1.27 3.43 14.70
C PHE A 29 1.59 2.55 15.90
N LEU A 30 1.91 1.27 15.68
CA LEU A 30 2.41 0.40 16.74
C LEU A 30 3.79 0.86 17.25
N VAL A 31 4.68 1.29 16.35
CA VAL A 31 6.04 1.73 16.71
C VAL A 31 6.09 3.21 17.13
N ARG A 32 5.21 4.04 16.58
CA ARG A 32 5.16 5.50 16.76
C ARG A 32 3.73 5.94 17.10
N PRO A 33 3.19 5.52 18.27
CA PRO A 33 1.81 5.82 18.67
C PRO A 33 1.54 7.33 18.81
N GLU A 34 2.57 8.15 19.05
CA GLU A 34 2.43 9.61 19.13
C GLU A 34 1.92 10.24 17.83
N LEU A 35 2.09 9.58 16.68
CA LEU A 35 1.58 10.06 15.38
C LEU A 35 0.05 10.07 15.33
N LEU A 36 -0.63 9.28 16.16
CA LEU A 36 -2.10 9.33 16.29
C LEU A 36 -2.55 10.69 16.86
N GLY A 37 -1.75 11.31 17.72
CA GLY A 37 -2.03 12.64 18.27
C GLY A 37 -1.88 13.75 17.24
N VAL A 38 -0.99 13.57 16.25
CA VAL A 38 -0.75 14.54 15.17
C VAL A 38 -1.98 14.72 14.28
N GLN A 39 -2.88 13.74 14.23
CA GLN A 39 -4.14 13.84 13.49
C GLN A 39 -5.12 14.90 14.04
N LYS A 40 -4.82 15.49 15.21
CA LYS A 40 -5.63 16.56 15.81
C LYS A 40 -5.15 17.98 15.45
N PHE A 41 -4.06 18.11 14.69
CA PHE A 41 -3.49 19.41 14.29
C PHE A 41 -4.20 19.97 13.05
N ASN A 42 -3.70 21.10 12.54
CA ASN A 42 -4.25 21.71 11.34
C ASN A 42 -4.16 20.78 10.12
N TYR A 43 -5.01 21.06 9.14
CA TYR A 43 -5.18 20.22 7.96
C TYR A 43 -3.86 19.96 7.19
N GLU A 44 -3.03 20.99 6.99
CA GLU A 44 -1.79 20.87 6.22
C GLU A 44 -0.77 19.91 6.87
N VAL A 45 -0.61 19.97 8.19
CA VAL A 45 0.28 19.07 8.93
C VAL A 45 -0.22 17.62 8.83
N VAL A 46 -1.53 17.42 8.98
CA VAL A 46 -2.17 16.09 8.87
C VAL A 46 -2.01 15.54 7.45
N LYS A 47 -2.22 16.37 6.42
CA LYS A 47 -2.07 16.00 5.03
C LYS A 47 -0.64 15.58 4.70
N GLN A 48 0.35 16.37 5.13
CA GLN A 48 1.76 16.04 4.92
C GLN A 48 2.15 14.71 5.60
N LEU A 49 1.68 14.50 6.83
CA LEU A 49 1.89 13.24 7.54
C LEU A 49 1.24 12.07 6.78
N ASN A 50 -0.03 12.19 6.39
CA ASN A 50 -0.76 11.15 5.67
C ASN A 50 -0.07 10.76 4.36
N VAL A 51 0.39 11.75 3.57
CA VAL A 51 1.16 11.48 2.35
C VAL A 51 2.46 10.72 2.66
N GLY A 52 3.17 11.09 3.72
CA GLY A 52 4.37 10.38 4.17
C GLY A 52 4.09 8.93 4.57
N LEU A 53 3.02 8.72 5.35
CA LEU A 53 2.59 7.38 5.79
C LEU A 53 2.17 6.49 4.62
N LEU A 54 1.39 7.04 3.68
CA LEU A 54 0.97 6.33 2.47
C LEU A 54 2.18 5.98 1.60
N THR A 55 3.16 6.88 1.48
CA THR A 55 4.42 6.60 0.75
C THR A 55 5.17 5.42 1.35
N PHE A 56 5.23 5.31 2.68
CA PHE A 56 5.82 4.14 3.34
C PHE A 56 5.05 2.85 3.00
N GLY A 57 3.71 2.94 2.92
CA GLY A 57 2.89 1.84 2.42
C GLY A 57 3.22 1.41 0.99
N MET A 58 3.53 2.37 0.12
CA MET A 58 3.98 2.06 -1.24
C MET A 58 5.32 1.35 -1.29
N LEU A 59 6.25 1.66 -0.38
CA LEU A 59 7.53 0.94 -0.27
C LEU A 59 7.31 -0.53 0.12
N LEU A 60 6.36 -0.80 1.03
CA LEU A 60 6.01 -2.18 1.37
C LEU A 60 5.31 -2.91 0.21
N ASN A 61 4.49 -2.22 -0.58
CA ASN A 61 3.98 -2.75 -1.84
C ASN A 61 5.10 -3.15 -2.81
N ALA A 62 6.10 -2.29 -2.99
CA ALA A 62 7.25 -2.60 -3.84
C ALA A 62 8.06 -3.80 -3.30
N ALA A 63 8.30 -3.86 -1.99
CA ALA A 63 8.99 -4.98 -1.36
C ALA A 63 8.23 -6.31 -1.56
N CYS A 64 6.92 -6.32 -1.34
CA CYS A 64 6.08 -7.49 -1.59
C CYS A 64 6.05 -7.87 -3.07
N PHE A 65 6.00 -6.90 -3.99
CA PHE A 65 6.09 -7.13 -5.43
C PHE A 65 7.38 -7.88 -5.80
N PHE A 66 8.55 -7.40 -5.35
CA PHE A 66 9.82 -8.09 -5.60
C PHE A 66 9.87 -9.48 -4.96
N LEU A 67 9.29 -9.63 -3.77
CA LEU A 67 9.21 -10.90 -3.08
C LEU A 67 8.38 -11.93 -3.86
N VAL A 68 7.20 -11.57 -4.38
CA VAL A 68 6.39 -12.51 -5.17
C VAL A 68 7.06 -12.84 -6.52
N LEU A 69 7.79 -11.91 -7.13
CA LEU A 69 8.61 -12.21 -8.31
C LEU A 69 9.69 -13.24 -8.03
N ARG A 70 10.36 -13.16 -6.87
CA ARG A 70 11.35 -14.17 -6.45
C ARG A 70 10.76 -15.58 -6.35
N PHE A 71 9.46 -15.71 -6.07
CA PHE A 71 8.74 -16.98 -6.02
C PHE A 71 8.09 -17.38 -7.36
N ASN A 72 8.46 -16.74 -8.47
CA ASN A 72 7.90 -16.96 -9.81
C ASN A 72 6.37 -16.75 -9.86
N LYS A 73 5.83 -15.84 -9.04
CA LYS A 73 4.40 -15.51 -8.98
C LYS A 73 4.08 -14.25 -9.78
N GLU A 74 4.39 -14.25 -11.08
CA GLU A 74 4.25 -13.06 -11.94
C GLU A 74 2.82 -12.52 -12.00
N ARG A 75 1.81 -13.39 -12.10
CA ARG A 75 0.40 -12.96 -12.16
C ARG A 75 -0.03 -12.24 -10.87
N MET A 76 0.43 -12.73 -9.73
CA MET A 76 0.21 -12.07 -8.44
C MET A 76 0.96 -10.73 -8.37
N GLY A 77 2.23 -10.70 -8.82
CA GLY A 77 3.01 -9.46 -8.94
C GLY A 77 2.29 -8.41 -9.78
N ASN A 78 1.71 -8.79 -10.92
CA ASN A 78 0.91 -7.88 -11.75
C ASN A 78 -0.30 -7.30 -11.01
N GLY A 79 -0.97 -8.09 -10.17
CA GLY A 79 -2.04 -7.60 -9.30
C GLY A 79 -1.55 -6.56 -8.29
N ILE A 80 -0.42 -6.83 -7.63
CA ILE A 80 0.20 -5.88 -6.69
C ILE A 80 0.58 -4.59 -7.41
N LEU A 81 1.15 -4.67 -8.62
CA LEU A 81 1.51 -3.51 -9.41
C LEU A 81 0.28 -2.68 -9.82
N GLN A 82 -0.80 -3.33 -10.25
CA GLN A 82 -2.05 -2.66 -10.63
C GLN A 82 -2.66 -1.86 -9.46
N SER A 83 -2.74 -2.48 -8.28
CA SER A 83 -3.22 -1.80 -7.06
C SER A 83 -2.26 -0.70 -6.63
N THR A 84 -0.95 -0.90 -6.76
CA THR A 84 0.08 0.12 -6.49
C THR A 84 -0.12 1.35 -7.37
N VAL A 85 -0.30 1.18 -8.68
CA VAL A 85 -0.55 2.29 -9.62
C VAL A 85 -1.85 3.01 -9.27
N LEU A 86 -2.93 2.27 -8.98
CA LEU A 86 -4.20 2.86 -8.56
C LEU A 86 -4.04 3.72 -7.29
N LEU A 87 -3.35 3.20 -6.27
CA LEU A 87 -3.11 3.91 -5.02
C LEU A 87 -2.21 5.13 -5.21
N LEU A 88 -1.20 5.07 -6.09
CA LEU A 88 -0.38 6.22 -6.44
C LEU A 88 -1.23 7.33 -7.09
N LEU A 89 -2.12 6.99 -8.02
CA LEU A 89 -3.03 7.96 -8.62
C LEU A 89 -3.93 8.61 -7.55
N LEU A 90 -4.52 7.82 -6.66
CA LEU A 90 -5.33 8.34 -5.55
C LEU A 90 -4.52 9.24 -4.61
N MET A 91 -3.26 8.90 -4.35
CA MET A 91 -2.36 9.69 -3.51
C MET A 91 -1.99 11.02 -4.16
N VAL A 92 -1.75 11.03 -5.47
CA VAL A 92 -1.50 12.27 -6.24
C VAL A 92 -2.72 13.18 -6.19
N ILE A 93 -3.92 12.64 -6.42
CA ILE A 93 -5.17 13.39 -6.30
C ILE A 93 -5.32 13.98 -4.88
N TYR A 94 -5.11 13.15 -3.85
CA TYR A 94 -5.21 13.59 -2.45
C TYR A 94 -4.18 14.65 -2.06
N LYS A 95 -2.98 14.60 -2.63
CA LYS A 95 -1.90 15.55 -2.29
C LYS A 95 -2.08 16.90 -2.97
N PHE A 96 -2.49 16.91 -4.23
CA PHE A 96 -2.41 18.09 -5.09
C PHE A 96 -3.77 18.70 -5.46
N LEU A 97 -4.85 17.93 -5.44
CA LEU A 97 -6.18 18.38 -5.90
C LEU A 97 -7.18 18.52 -4.75
N LEU A 98 -7.05 17.68 -3.73
CA LEU A 98 -7.61 17.87 -2.39
C LEU A 98 -6.52 18.50 -1.53
#